data_AF-A0A3R9MSF5-F1
#
_entry.id   AF-A0A3R9MSF5-F1
#
_cell.length_a   1.000
_cell.length_b   1.000
_cell.length_c   1.000
_cell.angle_alpha   90.00
_cell.angle_beta   90.00
_cell.angle_gamma   90.00
#
_symmetry.space_group_name_H-M   'P 1'
#
loop_
_entity.id
_entity.type
_entity.pdbx_description
1 polymer ?
#
loop_
_entity_poly.entity_id
_entity_poly.type
_entity_poly.pdbx_seq_one_letter_code
_entity_poly.pdbx_strand_id
1 'polypeptide(L)'
;MSEENQMNQQVNRAELMEGQHKDTLSDIMKKLENTIAEAKEMEDRDEEVAELNRLYNDLQQIQQTADCDAIAVDQCTLEIPNGSIFSLPPLFLLPGINLFNDPFFLQCCITPTQVAALTDCGPIQGVCTVNEVRATGPLNYYLTFNLQTFFNNGADNCGRLVTRPFVCTGTTCVDEILCYTSQDVVDPCPDFCNGNVISAGFRCSICQTENSLTVTYIIVHFLPDCAS
;
A
#
# COMPACT_ATOMS: atom_id res chain seq x y z
N MET A 1 -10.94 -20.23 31.53
CA MET A 1 -10.51 -20.00 30.14
C MET A 1 -9.05 -19.61 30.24
N SER A 2 -8.16 -20.55 29.95
CA SER A 2 -6.72 -20.47 30.26
C SER A 2 -5.98 -19.56 29.29
N GLU A 3 -4.91 -18.93 29.78
CA GLU A 3 -3.97 -18.08 29.02
C GLU A 3 -3.37 -18.81 27.80
N GLU A 4 -3.26 -20.14 27.85
CA GLU A 4 -2.92 -21.02 26.71
C GLU A 4 -3.83 -20.84 25.49
N ASN A 5 -5.14 -20.62 25.69
CA ASN A 5 -6.08 -20.44 24.58
C ASN A 5 -5.98 -19.04 23.95
N GLN A 6 -5.50 -18.03 24.68
CA GLN A 6 -5.28 -16.68 24.13
C GLN A 6 -3.96 -16.61 23.35
N MET A 7 -2.92 -17.28 23.84
CA MET A 7 -1.60 -17.33 23.23
C MET A 7 -1.59 -18.13 21.92
N ASN A 8 -2.26 -19.29 21.89
CA ASN A 8 -2.45 -20.07 20.65
C ASN A 8 -3.31 -19.33 19.61
N GLN A 9 -4.15 -18.38 20.02
CA GLN A 9 -4.94 -17.55 19.11
C GLN A 9 -4.13 -16.41 18.48
N GLN A 10 -3.14 -15.86 19.21
CA GLN A 10 -2.27 -14.79 18.71
C GLN A 10 -1.19 -15.32 17.75
N VAL A 11 -0.55 -16.45 18.05
CA VAL A 11 0.46 -17.06 17.17
C VAL A 11 -0.13 -17.53 15.84
N ASN A 12 -1.27 -18.21 15.88
CA ASN A 12 -2.00 -18.58 14.65
C ASN A 12 -2.41 -17.35 13.83
N ARG A 13 -2.60 -16.18 14.46
CA ARG A 13 -2.99 -14.95 13.77
C ARG A 13 -1.79 -14.24 13.14
N ALA A 14 -0.64 -14.22 13.82
CA ALA A 14 0.61 -13.68 13.25
C ALA A 14 1.09 -14.52 12.06
N GLU A 15 1.10 -15.85 12.18
CA GLU A 15 1.46 -16.77 11.09
C GLU A 15 0.44 -16.72 9.92
N LEU A 16 -0.86 -16.53 10.21
CA LEU A 16 -1.87 -16.30 9.15
C LEU A 16 -1.65 -14.98 8.42
N MET A 17 -1.36 -13.90 9.16
CA MET A 17 -1.16 -12.56 8.59
C MET A 17 0.11 -12.51 7.74
N GLU A 18 1.20 -13.12 8.21
CA GLU A 18 2.46 -13.22 7.45
C GLU A 18 2.28 -14.03 6.15
N GLY A 19 1.55 -15.15 6.21
CA GLY A 19 1.20 -15.92 5.01
C GLY A 19 0.33 -15.13 4.02
N GLN A 20 -0.67 -14.39 4.53
CA GLN A 20 -1.53 -13.55 3.71
C GLN A 20 -0.79 -12.36 3.08
N HIS A 21 0.20 -11.78 3.76
CA HIS A 21 1.00 -10.67 3.22
C HIS A 21 1.97 -11.13 2.13
N LYS A 22 2.62 -12.29 2.30
CA LYS A 22 3.47 -12.88 1.26
C LYS A 22 2.69 -13.23 0.00
N ASP A 23 1.48 -13.79 0.16
CA ASP A 23 0.58 -14.08 -0.96
C ASP A 23 0.10 -12.79 -1.64
N THR A 24 -0.28 -11.77 -0.86
CA THR A 24 -0.73 -10.47 -1.38
C THR A 24 0.39 -9.72 -2.11
N LEU A 25 1.60 -9.70 -1.56
CA LEU A 25 2.77 -9.08 -2.17
C LEU A 25 3.17 -9.82 -3.46
N SER A 26 3.12 -11.15 -3.46
CA SER A 26 3.38 -11.95 -4.67
C SER A 26 2.35 -11.63 -5.77
N ASP A 27 1.07 -11.50 -5.42
CA ASP A 27 0.02 -11.08 -6.36
C ASP A 27 0.23 -9.65 -6.89
N ILE A 28 0.69 -8.73 -6.04
CA ILE A 28 1.03 -7.35 -6.43
C ILE A 28 2.21 -7.36 -7.39
N MET A 29 3.28 -8.10 -7.09
CA MET A 29 4.46 -8.21 -7.94
C MET A 29 4.10 -8.79 -9.30
N LYS A 30 3.27 -9.83 -9.35
CA LYS A 30 2.78 -10.40 -10.61
C LYS A 30 1.94 -9.42 -11.42
N LYS A 31 1.11 -8.61 -10.75
CA LYS A 31 0.34 -7.54 -11.41
C LYS A 31 1.27 -6.44 -11.95
N LEU A 32 2.30 -6.08 -11.19
CA LEU A 32 3.32 -5.12 -11.60
C LEU A 32 4.13 -5.61 -12.81
N GLU A 33 4.48 -6.89 -12.87
CA GLU A 33 5.10 -7.49 -14.05
C GLU A 33 4.23 -7.33 -15.31
N ASN A 34 2.92 -7.57 -15.18
CA ASN A 34 1.98 -7.36 -16.28
C ASN A 34 1.89 -5.89 -16.68
N THR A 35 1.85 -4.97 -15.71
CA THR A 35 1.87 -3.51 -15.96
C THR A 35 3.15 -3.07 -16.67
N ILE A 36 4.31 -3.62 -16.29
CA ILE A 36 5.60 -3.38 -16.96
C ILE A 36 5.57 -3.91 -18.39
N ALA A 37 5.01 -5.09 -18.61
CA ALA A 37 4.87 -5.67 -19.94
C ALA A 37 3.98 -4.79 -20.83
N GLU A 38 2.82 -4.35 -20.33
CA GLU A 38 1.93 -3.42 -21.03
C GLU A 38 2.64 -2.09 -21.37
N ALA A 39 3.40 -1.53 -20.42
CA ALA A 39 4.13 -0.28 -20.63
C ALA A 39 5.22 -0.40 -21.71
N LYS A 40 5.89 -1.56 -21.80
CA LYS A 40 6.92 -1.83 -22.82
C LYS A 40 6.35 -1.99 -24.24
N GLU A 41 5.08 -2.34 -24.36
CA GLU A 41 4.40 -2.47 -25.66
C GLU A 41 3.88 -1.12 -26.19
N MET A 42 3.91 -0.06 -25.37
CA MET A 42 3.48 1.29 -25.73
C MET A 42 4.67 2.16 -26.17
N GLU A 43 4.50 2.93 -27.24
CA GLU A 43 5.50 3.90 -27.69
C GLU A 43 5.64 5.06 -26.68
N ASP A 44 6.88 5.56 -26.50
CA ASP A 44 7.23 6.75 -25.69
C ASP A 44 6.96 6.63 -24.17
N ARG A 45 7.24 5.44 -23.60
CA ARG A 45 6.99 5.11 -22.18
C ARG A 45 8.25 4.67 -21.41
N ASP A 46 9.44 4.93 -21.95
CA ASP A 46 10.71 4.44 -21.39
C ASP A 46 10.97 4.90 -19.94
N GLU A 47 10.60 6.14 -19.61
CA GLU A 47 10.73 6.69 -18.26
C GLU A 47 9.80 6.00 -17.25
N GLU A 48 8.54 5.74 -17.64
CA GLU A 48 7.56 5.02 -16.82
C GLU A 48 7.98 3.56 -16.61
N VAL A 49 8.51 2.91 -17.65
CA VAL A 49 9.08 1.56 -17.54
C VAL A 49 10.26 1.56 -16.56
N ALA A 50 11.14 2.55 -16.59
CA ALA A 50 12.28 2.63 -15.68
C ALA A 50 11.83 2.78 -14.21
N GLU A 51 10.83 3.61 -13.94
CA GLU A 51 10.27 3.79 -12.59
C GLU A 51 9.55 2.52 -12.10
N LEU A 52 8.75 1.88 -12.95
CA LEU A 52 8.08 0.62 -12.61
C LEU A 52 9.09 -0.50 -12.31
N ASN A 53 10.19 -0.59 -13.08
CA ASN A 53 11.26 -1.56 -12.80
C ASN A 53 12.01 -1.23 -11.49
N ARG A 54 12.26 0.05 -11.19
CA ARG A 54 12.87 0.45 -9.91
C ARG A 54 12.00 0.00 -8.75
N LEU A 55 10.70 0.25 -8.83
CA LEU A 55 9.75 -0.13 -7.79
C LEU A 55 9.57 -1.65 -7.68
N TYR A 56 9.59 -2.37 -8.81
CA TYR A 56 9.62 -3.84 -8.82
C TYR A 56 10.85 -4.37 -8.07
N ASN A 57 12.01 -3.77 -8.29
CA ASN A 57 13.24 -4.14 -7.57
C ASN A 57 13.16 -3.78 -6.09
N ASP A 58 12.59 -2.62 -5.73
CA ASP A 58 12.39 -2.22 -4.33
C ASP A 58 11.43 -3.21 -3.62
N LEU A 59 10.32 -3.59 -4.26
CA LEU A 59 9.38 -4.61 -3.75
C LEU A 59 10.01 -6.00 -3.65
N GLN A 60 10.80 -6.39 -4.65
CA GLN A 60 11.53 -7.66 -4.64
C GLN A 60 12.58 -7.69 -3.53
N GLN A 61 13.25 -6.56 -3.28
CA GLN A 61 14.18 -6.41 -2.17
C GLN A 61 13.43 -6.54 -0.84
N ILE A 62 12.31 -5.83 -0.65
CA ILE A 62 11.45 -5.95 0.53
C ILE A 62 11.07 -7.42 0.77
N GLN A 63 10.56 -8.11 -0.25
CA GLN A 63 10.19 -9.54 -0.17
C GLN A 63 11.37 -10.45 0.23
N GLN A 64 12.60 -10.11 -0.16
CA GLN A 64 13.79 -10.91 0.11
C GLN A 64 14.48 -10.59 1.44
N THR A 65 14.34 -9.36 1.94
CA THR A 65 15.05 -8.90 3.14
C THR A 65 14.17 -8.86 4.40
N ALA A 66 12.86 -8.94 4.28
CA ALA A 66 11.96 -8.75 5.40
C ALA A 66 11.58 -10.08 6.09
N ASP A 67 12.08 -10.27 7.31
CA ASP A 67 11.42 -11.10 8.33
C ASP A 67 10.21 -10.35 8.95
N CYS A 68 10.00 -9.06 8.60
CA CYS A 68 8.88 -8.20 9.02
C CYS A 68 8.48 -7.29 7.85
N ASP A 69 7.44 -7.68 7.10
CA ASP A 69 6.93 -6.90 5.98
C ASP A 69 6.11 -5.69 6.47
N ALA A 70 6.63 -4.47 6.36
CA ALA A 70 5.96 -3.26 6.77
C ALA A 70 5.22 -2.57 5.61
N ILE A 71 4.29 -3.29 4.96
CA ILE A 71 3.46 -2.74 3.88
C ILE A 71 1.98 -2.77 4.25
N ALA A 72 1.24 -1.77 3.83
CA ALA A 72 -0.23 -1.78 3.88
C ALA A 72 -0.79 -1.59 2.47
N VAL A 73 -1.88 -2.28 2.15
CA VAL A 73 -2.44 -2.32 0.79
C VAL A 73 -3.92 -1.94 0.84
N ASP A 74 -4.36 -1.18 -0.16
CA ASP A 74 -5.77 -0.93 -0.43
C ASP A 74 -6.07 -1.06 -1.94
N GLN A 75 -7.34 -1.08 -2.30
CA GLN A 75 -7.81 -1.14 -3.67
C GLN A 75 -8.85 -0.06 -3.94
N CYS A 76 -8.59 0.76 -4.96
CA CYS A 76 -9.51 1.79 -5.42
C CYS A 76 -10.07 1.42 -6.80
N THR A 77 -11.39 1.40 -6.96
CA THR A 77 -12.03 1.19 -8.27
C THR A 77 -12.77 2.45 -8.69
N LEU A 78 -12.47 2.92 -9.90
CA LEU A 78 -13.05 4.11 -10.52
C LEU A 78 -13.94 3.68 -11.67
N GLU A 79 -15.21 4.07 -11.66
CA GLU A 79 -16.10 3.92 -12.80
C GLU A 79 -16.41 5.30 -13.39
N ILE A 80 -16.09 5.46 -14.67
CA ILE A 80 -16.15 6.74 -15.38
C ILE A 80 -16.89 6.54 -16.71
N PRO A 81 -17.70 7.48 -17.20
CA PRO A 81 -18.32 7.36 -18.51
C PRO A 81 -17.27 7.30 -19.64
N ASN A 82 -17.48 6.42 -20.62
CA ASN A 82 -16.50 6.12 -21.68
C ASN A 82 -16.15 7.33 -22.59
N GLY A 83 -16.95 8.40 -22.55
CA GLY A 83 -16.71 9.65 -23.29
C GLY A 83 -16.10 10.80 -22.46
N SER A 84 -15.80 10.58 -21.18
CA SER A 84 -15.27 11.63 -20.27
C SER A 84 -13.73 11.61 -20.14
N ILE A 85 -13.06 10.75 -20.90
CA ILE A 85 -11.63 10.49 -20.78
C ILE A 85 -10.94 10.71 -22.14
N PHE A 86 -9.96 11.63 -22.18
CA PHE A 86 -9.13 11.87 -23.37
C PHE A 86 -7.83 11.04 -23.36
N SER A 87 -7.34 10.68 -22.17
CA SER A 87 -6.16 9.84 -21.97
C SER A 87 -6.49 8.75 -20.97
N LEU A 88 -6.17 7.50 -21.30
CA LEU A 88 -6.28 6.38 -20.37
C LEU A 88 -5.66 6.75 -19.02
N PRO A 89 -6.34 6.46 -17.89
CA PRO A 89 -5.75 6.65 -16.58
C PRO A 89 -4.38 5.97 -16.51
N PRO A 90 -3.37 6.63 -15.92
CA PRO A 90 -1.99 6.18 -16.02
C PRO A 90 -1.82 4.78 -15.43
N LEU A 91 -0.88 4.00 -15.96
CA LEU A 91 -0.58 2.67 -15.44
C LEU A 91 -0.04 2.77 -14.01
N PHE A 92 0.68 3.85 -13.72
CA PHE A 92 1.27 4.14 -12.42
C PHE A 92 0.80 5.48 -11.85
N LEU A 93 0.60 5.55 -10.53
CA LEU A 93 0.31 6.77 -9.80
C LEU A 93 1.51 7.14 -8.95
N LEU A 94 2.15 8.25 -9.35
CA LEU A 94 3.35 8.74 -8.71
C LEU A 94 3.07 9.29 -7.30
N PRO A 95 3.88 8.92 -6.29
CA PRO A 95 3.81 9.50 -4.95
C PRO A 95 3.95 11.03 -5.01
N GLY A 96 3.08 11.74 -4.30
CA GLY A 96 3.11 13.20 -4.21
C GLY A 96 2.72 13.94 -5.49
N ILE A 97 2.30 13.24 -6.54
CA ILE A 97 1.81 13.83 -7.79
C ILE A 97 0.36 13.38 -8.04
N ASN A 98 0.15 12.07 -8.10
CA ASN A 98 -1.16 11.47 -8.33
C ASN A 98 -1.72 10.78 -7.09
N LEU A 99 -0.86 10.46 -6.12
CA LEU A 99 -1.27 9.81 -4.90
C LEU A 99 -0.59 10.47 -3.71
N PHE A 100 -1.40 11.02 -2.82
CA PHE A 100 -0.97 11.66 -1.59
C PHE A 100 -1.47 10.83 -0.42
N ASN A 101 -0.67 10.72 0.63
CA ASN A 101 -1.10 10.14 1.89
C ASN A 101 -1.23 11.22 2.96
N ASP A 102 -2.04 10.91 3.96
CA ASP A 102 -2.20 11.69 5.18
C ASP A 102 -2.09 10.71 6.37
N PRO A 103 -0.87 10.54 6.91
CA PRO A 103 -0.58 9.63 7.99
C PRO A 103 -0.86 10.24 9.38
N PHE A 104 -1.60 11.35 9.47
CA PHE A 104 -1.83 12.06 10.74
C PHE A 104 -2.38 11.17 11.86
N PHE A 105 -3.15 10.14 11.51
CA PHE A 105 -3.74 9.20 12.46
C PHE A 105 -2.97 7.88 12.59
N LEU A 106 -1.86 7.72 11.86
CA LEU A 106 -1.00 6.55 11.94
C LEU A 106 0.01 6.74 13.07
N GLN A 107 0.04 5.80 14.02
CA GLN A 107 0.91 5.85 15.18
C GLN A 107 1.89 4.68 15.17
N CYS A 108 3.15 4.96 15.44
CA CYS A 108 4.16 3.94 15.71
C CYS A 108 4.20 3.72 17.23
N CYS A 109 3.98 2.50 17.70
CA CYS A 109 3.99 2.18 19.13
C CYS A 109 4.81 0.92 19.44
N ILE A 110 5.42 0.90 20.63
CA ILE A 110 6.15 -0.25 21.15
C ILE A 110 5.26 -1.03 22.10
N THR A 111 5.03 -2.30 21.79
CA THR A 111 4.25 -3.22 22.61
C THR A 111 5.12 -4.42 23.02
N PRO A 112 5.29 -4.71 24.32
CA PRO A 112 6.00 -5.91 24.73
C PRO A 112 5.19 -7.15 24.34
N THR A 113 5.86 -8.10 23.69
CA THR A 113 5.30 -9.36 23.19
C THR A 113 6.17 -10.53 23.65
N GLN A 114 5.61 -11.73 23.64
CA GLN A 114 6.39 -12.95 23.85
C GLN A 114 6.67 -13.63 22.51
N VAL A 115 7.93 -13.94 22.25
CA VAL A 115 8.38 -14.65 21.05
C VAL A 115 9.03 -15.98 21.39
N ALA A 116 9.06 -16.88 20.41
CA ALA A 116 9.73 -18.16 20.54
C ALA A 116 11.26 -17.97 20.65
N ALA A 117 11.89 -18.74 21.54
CA ALA A 117 13.34 -18.88 21.58
C ALA A 117 13.75 -20.10 20.75
N LEU A 118 14.63 -19.92 19.77
CA LEU A 118 15.25 -21.04 19.06
C LEU A 118 16.31 -21.69 19.96
N THR A 119 16.16 -22.99 20.19
CA THR A 119 17.14 -23.81 20.91
C THR A 119 17.58 -24.98 20.05
N ASP A 120 18.69 -25.63 20.41
CA ASP A 120 19.16 -26.87 19.76
C ASP A 120 18.13 -28.02 19.81
N CYS A 121 17.11 -27.91 20.68
CA CYS A 121 16.03 -28.87 20.86
C CYS A 121 14.72 -28.47 20.16
N GLY A 122 14.71 -27.35 19.42
CA GLY A 122 13.54 -26.78 18.76
C GLY A 122 13.10 -25.43 19.36
N PRO A 123 12.07 -24.78 18.77
CA PRO A 123 11.55 -23.52 19.26
C PRO A 123 10.78 -23.73 20.58
N ILE A 124 11.13 -22.97 21.63
CA ILE A 124 10.37 -22.91 22.87
C ILE A 124 9.54 -21.63 22.85
N GLN A 125 8.22 -21.77 22.84
CA GLN A 125 7.27 -20.66 22.77
C GLN A 125 7.22 -19.89 24.10
N GLY A 126 7.05 -18.57 24.05
CA GLY A 126 6.75 -17.75 25.23
C GLY A 126 7.93 -17.48 26.18
N VAL A 127 9.17 -17.77 25.77
CA VAL A 127 10.35 -17.74 26.67
C VAL A 127 11.11 -16.42 26.61
N CYS A 128 11.07 -15.75 25.46
CA CYS A 128 11.71 -14.44 25.28
C CYS A 128 10.62 -13.38 25.23
N THR A 129 10.76 -12.32 26.02
CA THR A 129 9.92 -11.12 25.86
C THR A 129 10.72 -10.09 25.10
N VAL A 130 10.18 -9.61 23.99
CA VAL A 130 10.78 -8.57 23.12
C VAL A 130 9.76 -7.45 22.93
N ASN A 131 10.21 -6.33 22.38
CA ASN A 131 9.35 -5.20 22.06
C ASN A 131 8.98 -5.25 20.58
N GLU A 132 7.70 -5.45 20.24
CA GLU A 132 7.17 -5.25 18.89
C GLU A 132 6.98 -3.75 18.64
N VAL A 133 7.60 -3.22 17.60
CA VAL A 133 7.31 -1.88 17.10
C VAL A 133 6.25 -2.01 16.01
N ARG A 134 5.09 -1.42 16.21
CA ARG A 134 3.94 -1.51 15.30
C ARG A 134 3.54 -0.17 14.74
N ALA A 135 3.15 -0.13 13.48
CA ALA A 135 2.36 0.96 12.90
C ALA A 135 0.87 0.61 13.04
N THR A 136 0.12 1.43 13.76
CA THR A 136 -1.30 1.21 14.03
C THR A 136 -2.11 2.47 13.77
N GLY A 137 -3.26 2.32 13.11
CA GLY A 137 -4.20 3.40 12.88
C GLY A 137 -4.60 3.58 11.42
N PRO A 138 -5.52 4.52 11.13
CA PRO A 138 -5.96 4.79 9.78
C PRO A 138 -4.94 5.64 9.02
N LEU A 139 -4.69 5.26 7.78
CA LEU A 139 -3.92 6.01 6.80
C LEU A 139 -4.86 6.48 5.69
N ASN A 140 -5.08 7.79 5.60
CA ASN A 140 -5.89 8.35 4.54
C ASN A 140 -5.04 8.56 3.28
N TYR A 141 -5.66 8.46 2.11
CA TYR A 141 -5.01 8.82 0.86
C TYR A 141 -5.94 9.52 -0.12
N TYR A 142 -5.33 10.30 -0.99
CA TYR A 142 -5.98 11.12 -2.01
C TYR A 142 -5.36 10.78 -3.36
N LEU A 143 -6.16 10.20 -4.25
CA LEU A 143 -5.82 9.85 -5.61
C LEU A 143 -6.33 10.95 -6.54
N THR A 144 -5.43 11.60 -7.27
CA THR A 144 -5.73 12.73 -8.16
C THR A 144 -5.48 12.38 -9.63
N PHE A 145 -6.46 12.67 -10.47
CA PHE A 145 -6.38 12.47 -11.92
C PHE A 145 -7.22 13.50 -12.64
N ASN A 146 -6.91 13.73 -13.92
CA ASN A 146 -7.61 14.70 -14.73
C ASN A 146 -8.63 14.01 -15.63
N LEU A 147 -9.88 14.48 -15.63
CA LEU A 147 -10.92 14.08 -16.60
C LEU A 147 -11.30 15.26 -17.49
N GLN A 148 -11.72 14.97 -18.71
CA GLN A 148 -12.37 15.96 -19.56
C GLN A 148 -13.86 15.97 -19.25
N THR A 149 -14.35 17.13 -18.83
CA THR A 149 -15.77 17.33 -18.54
C THR A 149 -16.31 18.47 -19.40
N PHE A 150 -17.61 18.47 -19.61
CA PHE A 150 -18.30 19.59 -20.25
C PHE A 150 -18.47 20.71 -19.23
N PHE A 151 -17.94 21.89 -19.54
CA PHE A 151 -18.16 23.07 -18.70
C PHE A 151 -19.40 23.81 -19.20
N ASN A 152 -20.37 23.99 -18.31
CA ASN A 152 -21.57 24.78 -18.58
C ASN A 152 -21.58 26.01 -17.66
N ASN A 153 -21.17 27.16 -18.19
CA ASN A 153 -21.31 28.46 -17.53
C ASN A 153 -22.63 29.16 -17.89
N GLY A 154 -23.55 28.47 -18.56
CA GLY A 154 -24.83 29.01 -19.05
C GLY A 154 -24.73 29.86 -20.32
N ALA A 155 -23.52 30.19 -20.79
CA ALA A 155 -23.28 31.00 -21.99
C ALA A 155 -22.88 30.16 -23.21
N ASP A 156 -22.32 28.96 -23.00
CA ASP A 156 -21.83 28.06 -24.06
C ASP A 156 -22.74 26.83 -24.24
N ASN A 157 -22.80 26.28 -25.46
CA ASN A 157 -23.65 25.15 -25.85
C ASN A 157 -23.23 23.77 -25.30
N CYS A 158 -22.63 23.70 -24.11
CA CYS A 158 -22.04 22.46 -23.54
C CYS A 158 -21.05 21.75 -24.48
N GLY A 159 -20.57 22.39 -25.55
CA GLY A 159 -19.67 21.78 -26.54
C GLY A 159 -18.19 21.94 -26.19
N ARG A 160 -17.87 22.73 -25.16
CA ARG A 160 -16.49 22.98 -24.75
C ARG A 160 -16.07 21.96 -23.70
N LEU A 161 -15.13 21.11 -24.07
CA LEU A 161 -14.43 20.22 -23.15
C LEU A 161 -13.41 21.01 -22.33
N VAL A 162 -13.38 20.75 -21.03
CA VAL A 162 -12.44 21.36 -20.09
C VAL A 162 -11.87 20.26 -19.21
N THR A 163 -10.54 20.21 -19.11
CA THR A 163 -9.85 19.32 -18.18
C THR A 163 -10.06 19.81 -16.75
N ARG A 164 -10.54 18.93 -15.88
CA ARG A 164 -10.71 19.20 -14.45
C ARG A 164 -10.05 18.10 -13.62
N PRO A 165 -9.38 18.46 -12.51
CA PRO A 165 -8.89 17.48 -11.57
C PRO A 165 -10.06 16.85 -10.82
N PHE A 166 -10.00 15.54 -10.66
CA PHE A 166 -10.87 14.74 -9.81
C PHE A 166 -10.01 14.13 -8.72
N VAL A 167 -10.59 14.01 -7.54
CA VAL A 167 -9.93 13.43 -6.36
C VAL A 167 -10.81 12.31 -5.85
N CYS A 168 -10.22 11.13 -5.71
CA CYS A 168 -10.80 9.99 -5.02
C CYS A 168 -10.07 9.80 -3.70
N THR A 169 -10.82 9.61 -2.63
CA THR A 169 -10.27 9.44 -1.29
C THR A 169 -10.49 8.02 -0.81
N GLY A 170 -9.52 7.49 -0.07
CA GLY A 170 -9.65 6.21 0.62
C GLY A 170 -8.96 6.23 1.97
N THR A 171 -9.20 5.18 2.74
CA THR A 171 -8.65 5.00 4.08
C THR A 171 -8.26 3.54 4.27
N THR A 172 -6.98 3.32 4.56
CA THR A 172 -6.41 2.01 4.85
C THR A 172 -6.23 1.88 6.35
N CYS A 173 -6.75 0.82 6.96
CA CYS A 173 -6.46 0.52 8.37
C CYS A 173 -5.14 -0.25 8.45
N VAL A 174 -4.16 0.29 9.17
CA VAL A 174 -2.83 -0.30 9.35
C VAL A 174 -2.74 -0.93 10.74
N ASP A 175 -2.22 -2.16 10.81
CA ASP A 175 -1.86 -2.86 12.04
C ASP A 175 -0.67 -3.79 11.76
N GLU A 176 0.48 -3.18 11.44
CA GLU A 176 1.66 -3.87 10.93
C GLU A 176 2.81 -3.84 11.93
N ILE A 177 3.55 -4.95 12.03
CA ILE A 177 4.80 -5.03 12.78
C ILE A 177 5.93 -4.50 11.89
N LEU A 178 6.60 -3.46 12.34
CA LEU A 178 7.74 -2.86 11.64
C LEU A 178 9.04 -3.59 11.97
N CYS A 179 9.25 -3.91 13.25
CA CYS A 179 10.44 -4.63 13.71
C CYS A 179 10.27 -5.14 15.16
N TYR A 180 11.29 -5.87 15.62
CA TYR A 180 11.46 -6.25 17.04
C TYR A 180 12.66 -5.51 17.65
N THR A 181 12.52 -5.06 18.90
CA THR A 181 13.58 -4.37 19.66
C THR A 181 13.78 -4.99 21.05
N SER A 182 14.89 -4.66 21.72
CA SER A 182 15.15 -5.08 23.11
C SER A 182 14.12 -4.46 24.07
N GLN A 183 13.81 -5.15 25.17
CA GLN A 183 12.96 -4.62 26.25
C GLN A 183 13.50 -3.35 26.89
N ASP A 184 14.81 -3.10 26.80
CA ASP A 184 15.45 -1.92 27.36
C ASP A 184 15.11 -0.63 26.60
N VAL A 185 14.48 -0.73 25.42
CA VAL A 185 13.97 0.41 24.65
C VAL A 185 12.61 0.81 25.22
N VAL A 186 12.53 2.00 25.82
CA VAL A 186 11.37 2.45 26.62
C VAL A 186 10.53 3.52 25.94
N ASP A 187 10.80 3.90 24.68
CA ASP A 187 9.93 4.87 24.01
C ASP A 187 8.65 4.17 23.54
N PRO A 188 7.49 4.39 24.19
CA PRO A 188 6.30 3.63 23.86
C PRO A 188 5.68 4.08 22.53
N CYS A 189 6.00 5.28 22.03
CA CYS A 189 5.41 5.82 20.79
C CYS A 189 6.37 6.76 20.07
N PRO A 190 7.50 6.29 19.52
CA PRO A 190 8.33 7.14 18.68
C PRO A 190 7.53 7.48 17.41
N ASP A 191 7.04 8.72 17.30
CA ASP A 191 6.16 9.18 16.22
C ASP A 191 6.95 9.40 14.90
N PHE A 192 7.60 8.34 14.40
CA PHE A 192 8.28 8.33 13.11
C PHE A 192 7.37 7.83 11.98
N CYS A 193 6.20 7.28 12.30
CA CYS A 193 5.16 6.93 11.34
C CYS A 193 4.67 8.16 10.56
N ASN A 194 4.57 9.30 11.25
CA ASN A 194 4.08 10.54 10.65
C ASN A 194 5.12 11.15 9.70
N GLY A 195 4.76 11.29 8.42
CA GLY A 195 5.57 11.94 7.39
C GLY A 195 6.61 11.06 6.67
N ASN A 196 6.79 9.80 7.08
CA ASN A 196 7.73 8.86 6.44
C ASN A 196 7.05 7.74 5.65
N VAL A 197 5.72 7.73 5.60
CA VAL A 197 4.97 6.79 4.75
C VAL A 197 5.04 7.25 3.30
N ILE A 198 5.38 6.31 2.41
CA ILE A 198 5.34 6.54 0.96
C ILE A 198 4.15 5.78 0.40
N SER A 199 3.46 6.32 -0.59
CA SER A 199 2.31 5.64 -1.21
C SER A 199 2.36 5.71 -2.72
N ALA A 200 2.19 4.56 -3.36
CA ALA A 200 2.18 4.40 -4.81
C ALA A 200 0.92 3.65 -5.26
N GLY A 201 0.48 3.86 -6.50
CA GLY A 201 -0.69 3.20 -7.05
C GLY A 201 -0.43 2.52 -8.39
N PHE A 202 -1.02 1.35 -8.61
CA PHE A 202 -0.83 0.55 -9.82
C PHE A 202 -2.15 0.18 -10.45
N ARG A 203 -2.32 0.46 -11.74
CA ARG A 203 -3.51 0.08 -12.48
C ARG A 203 -3.51 -1.44 -12.70
N CYS A 204 -4.33 -2.16 -11.94
CA CYS A 204 -4.38 -3.63 -11.98
C CYS A 204 -5.45 -4.18 -12.93
N SER A 205 -6.46 -3.39 -13.27
CA SER A 205 -7.45 -3.78 -14.27
C SER A 205 -8.04 -2.57 -14.97
N ILE A 206 -8.33 -2.75 -16.25
CA ILE A 206 -9.11 -1.81 -17.06
C ILE A 206 -10.20 -2.58 -17.80
N CYS A 207 -11.44 -2.14 -17.66
CA CYS A 207 -12.57 -2.71 -18.37
C CYS A 207 -13.34 -1.60 -19.06
N GLN A 208 -13.49 -1.69 -20.37
CA GLN A 208 -14.21 -0.72 -21.17
C GLN A 208 -15.47 -1.37 -21.75
N THR A 209 -16.62 -0.76 -21.47
CA THR A 209 -17.90 -1.07 -22.11
C THR A 209 -18.28 0.06 -23.06
N GLU A 210 -19.40 -0.06 -23.77
CA GLU A 210 -19.90 1.03 -24.63
C GLU A 210 -20.09 2.33 -23.83
N ASN A 211 -20.53 2.24 -22.57
CA ASN A 211 -20.95 3.40 -21.77
C ASN A 211 -19.99 3.76 -20.63
N SER A 212 -19.16 2.83 -20.15
CA SER A 212 -18.28 3.04 -19.00
C SER A 212 -16.87 2.53 -19.21
N LEU A 213 -15.92 3.19 -18.55
CA LEU A 213 -14.57 2.72 -18.29
C LEU A 213 -14.44 2.48 -16.78
N THR A 214 -14.14 1.25 -16.40
CA THR A 214 -13.82 0.86 -15.03
C THR A 214 -12.31 0.67 -14.93
N VAL A 215 -11.68 1.36 -13.98
CA VAL A 215 -10.24 1.27 -13.72
C VAL A 215 -10.01 0.96 -12.26
N THR A 216 -9.24 -0.08 -11.99
CA THR A 216 -8.88 -0.48 -10.62
C THR A 216 -7.42 -0.20 -10.37
N TYR A 217 -7.13 0.49 -9.28
CA TYR A 217 -5.81 0.71 -8.74
C TYR A 217 -5.60 -0.10 -7.47
N ILE A 218 -4.44 -0.73 -7.34
CA ILE A 218 -3.92 -1.19 -6.06
C ILE A 218 -3.07 -0.07 -5.50
N ILE A 219 -3.35 0.32 -4.27
CA ILE A 219 -2.62 1.32 -3.52
C ILE A 219 -1.70 0.59 -2.55
N VAL A 220 -0.41 0.88 -2.62
CA VAL A 220 0.60 0.29 -1.73
C VAL A 220 1.20 1.41 -0.89
N HIS A 221 1.15 1.22 0.42
CA HIS A 221 1.73 2.09 1.41
C HIS A 221 2.98 1.41 1.97
N PHE A 222 4.13 2.03 1.74
CA PHE A 222 5.40 1.64 2.34
C PHE A 222 5.49 2.33 3.68
N LEU A 223 5.43 1.55 4.75
CA LEU A 223 5.59 2.06 6.11
C LEU A 223 7.07 2.28 6.39
N PRO A 224 7.41 3.22 7.29
CA PRO A 224 8.81 3.48 7.61
C PRO A 224 9.48 2.29 8.28
N ASP A 225 10.78 2.15 8.00
CA ASP A 225 11.64 1.23 8.74
C ASP A 225 11.79 1.71 10.19
N CYS A 226 12.02 0.77 11.10
CA CYS A 226 12.45 1.12 12.44
C CYS A 226 13.82 1.78 12.39
N ALA A 227 13.98 2.92 13.07
CA ALA A 227 15.31 3.53 13.22
C ALA A 227 16.30 2.52 13.81
N SER A 228 17.35 2.20 13.05
CA SER A 228 18.52 1.42 13.49
C SER A 228 19.38 2.19 14.48
#